data_AF-A0A0B2RIK1-F1
#
_entry.id   AF-A0A0B2RIK1-F1
#
_cell.length_a   1.000
_cell.length_b   1.000
_cell.length_c   1.000
_cell.angle_alpha   90.00
_cell.angle_beta   90.00
_cell.angle_gamma   90.00
#
_symmetry.space_group_name_H-M   'P 1'
#
loop_
_entity.id
_entity.type
_entity.pdbx_description
1 polymer ?
#
loop_
_entity_poly.entity_id
_entity_poly.type
_entity_poly.pdbx_seq_one_letter_code
_entity_poly.pdbx_strand_id
1 'polypeptide(L)'
;MYLWGKGIWILLWLLGYPAFPTSLDINKIRDILPHRFPFLLVDRVIEHNPGVSAVAIKNVTINDNFFPGHFPERPIMPGVLMV
;
A
#
# COMPACT_ATOMS: atom_id res chain seq x y z
N MET A 1 30.06 -6.72 2.66
CA MET A 1 29.82 -7.75 3.69
C MET A 1 28.34 -8.08 3.65
N TYR A 2 27.97 -9.10 2.86
CA TYR A 2 26.62 -9.62 2.74
C TYR A 2 26.28 -10.37 4.04
N LEU A 3 25.20 -9.98 4.72
CA LEU A 3 24.55 -10.82 5.74
C LEU A 3 23.11 -11.07 5.30
N TRP A 4 22.95 -12.15 4.53
CA TRP A 4 21.67 -12.82 4.32
C TRP A 4 21.62 -13.97 5.34
N GLY A 5 20.72 -13.88 6.32
CA GLY A 5 20.73 -14.78 7.49
C GLY A 5 19.58 -14.50 8.46
N LYS A 6 18.34 -14.87 8.12
CA LYS A 6 17.69 -16.05 8.72
C LYS A 6 17.39 -15.88 10.24
N GLY A 7 16.44 -15.02 10.57
CA GLY A 7 15.90 -14.85 11.93
C GLY A 7 14.45 -14.39 11.93
N ILE A 8 13.62 -15.05 11.12
CA ILE A 8 12.27 -14.68 10.67
C ILE A 8 11.24 -14.20 11.75
N TRP A 9 11.46 -14.27 13.07
CA TRP A 9 10.34 -14.08 14.04
C TRP A 9 10.64 -13.45 15.42
N ILE A 10 11.84 -12.97 15.77
CA ILE A 10 12.11 -12.77 17.20
C ILE A 10 11.39 -11.60 17.88
N LEU A 11 10.82 -10.62 17.17
CA LEU A 11 10.08 -9.53 17.82
C LEU A 11 8.91 -8.96 17.00
N LEU A 12 8.03 -9.82 16.49
CA LEU A 12 6.64 -9.43 16.21
C LEU A 12 5.86 -9.03 17.49
N TRP A 13 6.49 -9.03 18.66
CA TRP A 13 5.85 -9.64 19.84
C TRP A 13 5.70 -8.79 21.09
N LEU A 14 5.98 -7.47 21.09
CA LEU A 14 5.72 -6.63 22.27
C LEU A 14 5.16 -5.22 21.95
N LEU A 15 3.94 -5.11 21.40
CA LEU A 15 3.07 -3.90 21.51
C LEU A 15 3.17 -2.78 20.47
N GLY A 16 3.52 -3.06 19.22
CA GLY A 16 3.31 -2.06 18.18
C GLY A 16 3.71 -2.56 16.82
N TYR A 17 2.75 -2.62 15.89
CA TYR A 17 3.07 -2.67 14.47
C TYR A 17 4.08 -1.55 14.22
N PRO A 18 5.34 -1.86 13.81
CA PRO A 18 6.27 -0.80 13.49
C PRO A 18 5.56 0.07 12.44
N ALA A 19 5.44 1.38 12.71
CA ALA A 19 4.98 2.29 11.69
C ALA A 19 5.92 2.07 10.50
N PHE A 20 5.42 1.42 9.45
CA PHE A 20 6.27 1.07 8.32
C PHE A 20 6.95 2.37 7.86
N PRO A 21 8.29 2.44 7.89
CA PRO A 21 8.99 3.65 7.51
C PRO A 21 8.52 4.02 6.10
N THR A 22 8.04 5.25 5.95
CA THR A 22 7.47 5.68 4.69
C THR A 22 8.60 6.00 3.72
N SER A 23 8.78 5.17 2.69
CA SER A 23 9.73 5.45 1.61
C SER A 23 9.22 6.61 0.74
N LEU A 24 7.95 6.55 0.33
CA LEU A 24 7.27 7.61 -0.43
C LEU A 24 5.87 7.86 0.13
N ASP A 25 5.56 9.13 0.41
CA ASP A 25 4.21 9.58 0.78
C ASP A 25 3.37 9.94 -0.45
N ILE A 26 2.11 10.30 -0.22
CA ILE A 26 1.16 10.63 -1.28
C ILE A 26 1.60 11.81 -2.16
N ASN A 27 2.33 12.80 -1.61
CA ASN A 27 2.76 13.96 -2.38
C ASN A 27 3.83 13.55 -3.38
N LYS A 28 4.85 12.80 -2.92
CA LYS A 28 5.89 12.25 -3.81
C LYS A 28 5.29 11.30 -4.85
N ILE A 29 4.33 10.48 -4.47
CA ILE A 29 3.63 9.58 -5.41
C ILE A 29 2.91 10.39 -6.50
N ARG A 30 2.26 11.50 -6.15
CA ARG A 30 1.55 12.37 -7.11
C ARG A 30 2.50 13.10 -8.07
N ASP A 31 3.71 13.42 -7.63
CA ASP A 31 4.72 14.04 -8.48
C ASP A 31 5.27 13.05 -9.52
N ILE A 32 5.34 11.75 -9.17
CA ILE A 32 5.87 10.69 -10.02
C ILE A 32 4.79 10.10 -10.95
N LEU A 33 3.62 9.78 -10.41
CA LEU A 33 2.54 9.14 -11.15
C LEU A 33 1.58 10.20 -11.73
N PRO A 34 1.10 10.02 -12.97
CA PRO A 34 0.12 10.92 -13.57
C PRO A 34 -1.30 10.73 -13.00
N HIS A 35 -1.57 9.59 -12.36
CA HIS A 35 -2.90 9.24 -11.84
C HIS A 35 -3.38 10.23 -10.77
N ARG A 36 -4.67 10.58 -10.81
CA ARG A 36 -5.36 11.46 -9.85
C ARG A 36 -6.67 10.81 -9.44
N PHE A 37 -7.39 11.42 -8.49
CA PHE A 37 -8.73 10.97 -8.14
C PHE A 37 -9.60 10.84 -9.41
N PRO A 38 -10.37 9.74 -9.58
CA PRO A 38 -10.54 8.62 -8.66
C PRO A 38 -9.62 7.39 -8.89
N PHE A 39 -8.57 7.49 -9.71
CA PHE A 39 -7.72 6.37 -10.14
C PHE A 39 -6.28 6.38 -9.57
N LEU A 40 -5.99 7.25 -8.60
CA LEU A 40 -4.76 7.13 -7.80
C LEU A 40 -5.00 6.14 -6.67
N LEU A 41 -4.55 4.89 -6.85
CA LEU A 41 -4.84 3.76 -5.97
C LEU A 41 -3.61 3.28 -5.18
N VAL A 42 -2.63 4.16 -4.96
CA VAL A 42 -1.48 3.91 -4.09
C VAL A 42 -1.37 5.07 -3.11
N ASP A 43 -1.49 4.78 -1.81
CA ASP A 43 -1.47 5.81 -0.77
C ASP A 43 -0.06 6.05 -0.22
N ARG A 44 0.77 5.00 -0.16
CA ARG A 44 2.13 5.04 0.39
C ARG A 44 2.99 3.90 -0.14
N VAL A 45 4.29 4.15 -0.35
CA VAL A 45 5.30 3.11 -0.54
C VAL A 45 6.07 2.89 0.76
N ILE A 46 6.16 1.63 1.21
CA ILE A 46 6.84 1.24 2.45
C ILE A 46 8.20 0.58 2.20
N GLU A 47 8.42 0.04 1.00
CA GLU A 47 9.70 -0.53 0.59
C GLU A 47 9.93 -0.26 -0.90
N HIS A 48 11.14 0.12 -1.29
CA HIS A 48 11.49 0.42 -2.69
C HIS A 48 12.94 0.04 -2.97
N ASN A 49 13.13 -0.92 -3.89
CA ASN A 49 14.42 -1.32 -4.45
C ASN A 49 14.42 -0.97 -5.95
N PRO A 50 15.08 0.15 -6.33
CA PRO A 50 15.01 0.69 -7.70
C PRO A 50 15.33 -0.35 -8.77
N GLY A 51 14.43 -0.49 -9.75
CA GLY A 51 14.57 -1.44 -10.86
C GLY A 51 14.35 -2.91 -10.50
N VAL A 52 14.01 -3.22 -9.24
CA VAL A 52 13.85 -4.60 -8.76
C VAL A 52 12.47 -4.84 -8.15
N SER A 53 12.06 -4.08 -7.14
CA SER A 53 10.79 -4.28 -6.43
C SER A 53 10.31 -3.04 -5.68
N ALA A 54 9.01 -3.01 -5.38
CA ALA A 54 8.42 -2.07 -4.45
C ALA A 54 7.29 -2.74 -3.66
N VAL A 55 7.07 -2.31 -2.42
CA VAL A 55 5.94 -2.70 -1.59
C VAL A 55 5.18 -1.44 -1.20
N ALA A 56 3.88 -1.42 -1.48
CA ALA A 56 3.04 -0.25 -1.30
C ALA A 56 1.71 -0.61 -0.63
N ILE A 57 1.02 0.41 -0.12
CA ILE A 57 -0.24 0.29 0.60
C ILE A 57 -1.30 1.14 -0.10
N LYS A 58 -2.49 0.55 -0.25
CA LYS A 58 -3.75 1.25 -0.50
C LYS A 58 -4.68 0.97 0.67
N ASN A 59 -5.05 2.02 1.42
CA ASN A 59 -6.10 1.90 2.41
C ASN A 59 -7.44 1.77 1.69
N VAL A 60 -8.26 0.85 2.18
CA VAL A 60 -9.61 0.60 1.66
C VAL A 60 -10.61 1.11 2.68
N THR A 61 -11.52 1.98 2.27
CA THR A 61 -12.53 2.58 3.14
C THR A 61 -13.89 2.58 2.46
N ILE A 62 -14.97 2.44 3.23
CA ILE A 62 -16.34 2.51 2.69
C ILE A 62 -16.64 3.83 1.97
N ASN A 63 -15.84 4.87 2.21
CA ASN A 63 -15.93 6.16 1.55
C ASN A 63 -15.30 6.19 0.13
N ASP A 64 -14.68 5.10 -0.34
CA ASP A 64 -14.14 5.02 -1.70
C ASP A 64 -15.29 5.01 -2.73
N ASN A 65 -15.09 5.74 -3.83
CA ASN A 65 -16.14 6.10 -4.79
C ASN A 65 -16.78 4.93 -5.55
N PHE A 66 -16.14 3.75 -5.55
CA PHE A 66 -16.65 2.55 -6.24
C PHE A 66 -17.54 1.68 -5.35
N PHE A 67 -17.50 1.82 -4.02
CA PHE A 67 -18.30 0.98 -3.14
C PHE A 67 -19.82 1.16 -3.24
N PRO A 68 -20.37 2.36 -3.53
CA PRO A 68 -21.81 2.50 -3.77
C PRO A 68 -22.34 1.58 -4.88
N GLY A 69 -21.49 1.23 -5.86
CA GLY A 69 -21.84 0.35 -6.98
C GLY A 69 -21.29 -1.07 -6.90
N HIS A 70 -20.41 -1.39 -5.95
CA HIS A 70 -19.66 -2.66 -5.95
C HIS A 70 -19.54 -3.28 -4.55
N PHE A 71 -20.60 -3.86 -3.98
CA PHE A 71 -22.01 -3.80 -4.39
C PHE A 71 -22.81 -3.08 -3.28
N PRO A 72 -23.98 -2.46 -3.56
CA PRO A 72 -24.69 -1.59 -2.61
C PRO A 72 -24.85 -2.12 -1.18
N GLU A 73 -25.12 -3.43 -1.01
CA GLU A 73 -25.30 -4.07 0.30
C GLU A 73 -24.10 -4.92 0.73
N ARG A 74 -23.07 -4.99 -0.11
CA ARG A 74 -21.89 -5.83 0.08
C ARG A 74 -20.67 -5.15 -0.55
N PRO A 75 -20.04 -4.19 0.13
CA PRO A 75 -18.87 -3.50 -0.39
C PRO A 75 -17.72 -4.50 -0.57
N ILE A 76 -17.27 -4.68 -1.81
CA ILE A 76 -16.18 -5.57 -2.21
C ILE A 76 -15.19 -4.73 -3.02
N MET A 77 -13.89 -4.79 -2.72
CA MET A 77 -12.89 -4.10 -3.55
C MET A 77 -12.91 -4.69 -4.97
N PRO A 78 -13.12 -3.90 -6.03
CA PRO A 78 -13.11 -4.42 -7.39
C PRO A 78 -11.76 -5.05 -7.72
N GLY A 79 -11.75 -6.31 -8.14
CA GLY A 79 -10.50 -7.05 -8.42
C GLY A 79 -9.63 -6.39 -9.47
N VAL A 80 -10.25 -5.79 -10.48
CA VAL A 80 -9.57 -5.06 -11.57
C VAL A 80 -8.85 -3.79 -11.11
N LEU A 81 -9.17 -3.26 -9.92
CA LEU A 81 -8.49 -2.11 -9.33
C LEU A 81 -7.29 -2.52 -8.44
N MET A 82 -7.09 -3.82 -8.20
CA MET A 82 -5.94 -4.36 -7.47
C MET A 82 -4.80 -4.82 -8.38
N VAL A 83 -5.03 -4.85 -9.70
CA VAL A 83 -4.07 -5.25 -10.75
C VAL A 83 -3.32 -4.04 -11.26
#